data_AF-A0A1B6ITH5-F1
#
_entry.id   AF-A0A1B6ITH5-F1
#
_cell.length_a   1.000
_cell.length_b   1.000
_cell.length_c   1.000
_cell.angle_alpha   90.00
_cell.angle_beta   90.00
_cell.angle_gamma   90.00
#
_symmetry.space_group_name_H-M   'P 1'
#
loop_
_entity.id
_entity.type
_entity.pdbx_description
1 polymer ?
#
loop_
_entity_poly.entity_id
_entity_poly.type
_entity_poly.pdbx_seq_one_letter_code
_entity_poly.pdbx_strand_id
1 'polypeptide(L)'
;LNLPVNLALRLSASIKDFLQMPYDYFCPTVQLRLSSRTCKTCGLYHASVKSLNCHIEKIHKKVNKHTDRKVRPVRVAARRANELMCIIQNLEHHDVEWLDENNIDIPK
;
A
#
# COMPACT_ATOMS: atom_id res chain seq x y z
N LEU A 1 15.40 21.60 7.00
CA LEU A 1 15.35 20.23 6.43
C LEU A 1 16.66 19.51 6.79
N ASN A 2 16.73 18.92 8.00
CA ASN A 2 17.93 18.23 8.51
C ASN A 2 17.55 16.79 8.93
N LEU A 3 18.36 15.83 8.47
CA LEU A 3 18.47 14.37 8.68
C LEU A 3 18.00 13.79 10.05
N PRO A 4 17.85 12.44 10.27
CA PRO A 4 18.24 11.27 9.44
C PRO A 4 17.25 10.06 9.43
N VAL A 5 17.13 9.33 8.31
CA VAL A 5 16.67 7.91 8.34
C VAL A 5 17.81 6.94 7.94
N ASN A 6 19.06 7.44 7.89
CA ASN A 6 20.25 6.64 7.61
C ASN A 6 20.87 5.99 8.86
N LEU A 7 20.18 6.00 10.01
CA LEU A 7 20.71 5.45 11.24
C LEU A 7 20.19 4.01 11.45
N ALA A 8 20.95 3.02 10.96
CA ALA A 8 21.19 1.72 11.64
C ALA A 8 21.77 0.63 10.73
N LEU A 9 21.62 0.73 9.41
CA LEU A 9 21.96 -0.38 8.53
C LEU A 9 23.18 0.00 7.69
N ARG A 10 24.35 -0.55 8.04
CA ARG A 10 25.56 -0.57 7.20
C ARG A 10 25.26 -1.35 5.93
N LEU A 11 24.54 -0.75 4.99
CA LEU A 11 24.19 -1.37 3.72
C LEU A 11 25.13 -0.80 2.66
N SER A 12 26.06 -1.64 2.21
CA SER A 12 26.96 -1.38 1.08
C SER A 12 26.29 -1.61 -0.27
N ALA A 13 24.96 -1.61 -0.33
CA ALA A 13 24.19 -1.84 -1.55
C ALA A 13 24.00 -0.52 -2.29
N SER A 14 24.16 -0.53 -3.62
CA SER A 14 23.83 0.60 -4.47
C SER A 14 22.35 0.97 -4.31
N ILE A 15 21.99 2.26 -4.39
CA ILE A 15 20.60 2.73 -4.32
C ILE A 15 19.70 2.04 -5.36
N LYS A 16 20.27 1.61 -6.50
CA LYS A 16 19.53 0.84 -7.52
C LYS A 16 19.16 -0.57 -7.03
N ASP A 17 20.03 -1.22 -6.28
CA ASP A 17 19.79 -2.55 -5.70
C ASP A 17 18.76 -2.47 -4.55
N PHE A 18 18.76 -1.35 -3.83
CA PHE A 18 17.77 -1.04 -2.79
C PHE A 18 16.33 -1.00 -3.32
N LEU A 19 16.12 -0.48 -4.52
CA LEU A 19 14.79 -0.41 -5.14
C LEU A 19 14.31 -1.78 -5.64
N GLN A 20 15.22 -2.74 -5.82
CA GLN A 20 14.92 -4.05 -6.36
C GLN A 20 14.67 -5.10 -5.28
N MET A 21 15.23 -4.93 -4.07
CA MET A 21 15.06 -5.86 -2.97
C MET A 21 13.97 -5.42 -1.97
N PRO A 22 13.05 -6.33 -1.58
CA PRO A 22 12.08 -6.04 -0.53
C PRO A 22 12.75 -5.65 0.79
N TYR A 23 12.20 -4.64 1.48
CA TYR A 23 12.71 -4.15 2.76
C TYR A 23 12.91 -5.27 3.81
N ASP A 24 12.04 -6.28 3.81
CA ASP A 24 12.07 -7.41 4.75
C ASP A 24 13.41 -8.19 4.76
N TYR A 25 14.20 -8.12 3.69
CA TYR A 25 15.53 -8.75 3.64
C TYR A 25 16.55 -8.09 4.56
N PHE A 26 16.32 -6.83 4.93
CA PHE A 26 17.20 -6.09 5.83
C PHE A 26 16.73 -6.12 7.28
N CYS A 27 15.62 -6.82 7.57
CA CYS A 27 15.05 -6.91 8.90
C CYS A 27 15.42 -8.25 9.58
N PRO A 28 16.32 -8.26 10.59
CA PRO A 28 16.79 -9.50 11.21
C PRO A 28 15.67 -10.35 11.82
N THR A 29 14.63 -9.71 12.35
CA THR A 29 13.47 -10.38 12.95
C THR A 29 12.60 -11.11 11.93
N VAL A 30 12.67 -10.71 10.66
CA VAL A 30 11.88 -11.29 9.55
C VAL A 30 12.71 -12.28 8.74
N GLN A 31 14.04 -12.28 8.87
CA GLN A 31 14.96 -13.11 8.10
C GLN A 31 14.61 -14.60 8.12
N LEU A 32 14.25 -15.13 9.29
CA LEU A 32 13.82 -16.53 9.48
C LEU A 32 12.53 -16.88 8.71
N ARG A 33 11.71 -15.87 8.38
CA ARG A 33 10.42 -16.02 7.69
C ARG A 33 10.51 -15.80 6.19
N LEU A 34 11.63 -15.27 5.68
CA LEU A 34 11.81 -15.01 4.24
C LEU A 34 11.64 -16.30 3.43
N SER A 35 12.32 -17.38 3.84
CA SER A 35 12.25 -18.68 3.17
C SER A 35 10.82 -19.24 3.10
N SER A 36 10.00 -19.00 4.14
CA SER A 36 8.60 -19.44 4.19
C SER A 36 7.67 -18.66 3.26
N ARG A 37 8.11 -17.49 2.78
CA ARG A 37 7.34 -16.56 1.95
C ARG A 37 7.86 -16.43 0.52
N THR A 38 8.99 -17.05 0.21
CA THR A 38 9.57 -17.09 -1.12
C THR A 38 9.07 -18.31 -1.89
N CYS A 39 8.64 -18.11 -3.13
CA CYS A 39 8.23 -19.19 -4.00
C CYS A 39 9.43 -20.08 -4.34
N LYS A 40 9.34 -21.38 -4.03
CA LYS A 40 10.43 -22.33 -4.33
C LYS A 40 10.60 -22.60 -5.82
N THR A 41 9.57 -22.33 -6.63
CA THR A 41 9.58 -22.59 -8.07
C THR A 41 10.19 -21.43 -8.86
N CYS A 42 9.88 -20.18 -8.50
CA CYS A 42 10.34 -19.00 -9.25
C CYS A 42 11.20 -18.03 -8.45
N GLY A 43 11.45 -18.29 -7.16
CA GLY A 43 12.28 -17.45 -6.31
C GLY A 43 11.66 -16.11 -5.90
N LEU A 44 10.41 -15.83 -6.29
CA LEU A 44 9.74 -14.57 -5.99
C LEU A 44 9.35 -14.47 -4.51
N TYR A 45 9.71 -13.36 -3.87
CA TYR A 45 9.29 -13.04 -2.50
C TYR A 45 7.85 -12.54 -2.44
N HIS A 46 7.13 -12.90 -1.37
CA HIS A 46 5.80 -12.39 -1.08
C HIS A 46 5.70 -11.82 0.33
N ALA A 47 4.98 -10.71 0.51
CA ALA A 47 4.82 -10.09 1.84
C ALA A 47 4.11 -10.98 2.88
N SER A 48 3.41 -12.04 2.46
CA SER A 48 2.76 -13.00 3.34
C SER A 48 2.70 -14.41 2.74
N VAL A 49 2.52 -15.41 3.61
CA VAL A 49 2.27 -16.82 3.21
C VAL A 49 0.98 -16.93 2.39
N LYS A 50 -0.05 -16.14 2.72
CA LYS A 50 -1.31 -16.09 1.96
C LYS A 50 -1.10 -15.64 0.52
N SER A 51 -0.31 -14.58 0.31
CA SER A 51 0.04 -14.11 -1.03
C SER A 51 0.90 -15.12 -1.80
N LEU A 52 1.83 -15.81 -1.13
CA LEU A 52 2.60 -16.90 -1.75
C LEU A 52 1.69 -18.03 -2.23
N ASN A 53 0.78 -18.49 -1.38
CA ASN A 53 -0.17 -19.56 -1.75
C ASN A 53 -1.04 -19.14 -2.93
N CYS A 54 -1.57 -17.90 -2.92
CA CYS A 54 -2.32 -17.34 -4.05
C CYS A 54 -1.50 -17.33 -5.34
N HIS A 55 -0.23 -16.92 -5.27
CA HIS A 55 0.69 -16.96 -6.41
C HIS A 55 0.91 -18.38 -6.94
N ILE A 56 1.19 -19.35 -6.06
CA ILE A 56 1.40 -20.76 -6.46
C ILE A 56 0.17 -21.30 -7.18
N GLU A 57 -1.04 -21.06 -6.64
CA GLU A 57 -2.30 -21.53 -7.23
C GLU A 57 -2.53 -20.92 -8.63
N LYS A 58 -2.30 -19.62 -8.79
CA LYS A 58 -2.57 -18.90 -10.04
C LYS A 58 -1.51 -19.13 -11.12
N ILE A 59 -0.23 -19.06 -10.74
CA ILE A 59 0.90 -19.04 -11.69
C ILE A 59 1.40 -20.47 -11.96
N HIS A 60 1.55 -21.29 -10.93
CA HIS A 60 2.21 -22.59 -11.06
C HIS A 60 1.23 -23.76 -11.17
N LYS A 61 0.05 -23.67 -10.56
CA LYS A 61 -0.95 -24.74 -10.60
C LYS A 61 -2.04 -24.56 -11.66
N LYS A 62 -2.03 -23.45 -12.42
CA LYS A 62 -3.04 -23.09 -13.44
C LYS A 62 -4.47 -23.39 -12.99
N VAL A 63 -4.77 -23.23 -11.68
CA VAL A 63 -6.13 -23.45 -11.21
C VAL A 63 -6.89 -22.21 -11.65
N ASN A 64 -7.63 -22.35 -12.75
CA ASN A 64 -8.40 -21.28 -13.34
C ASN A 64 -9.64 -20.98 -12.48
N LYS A 65 -9.40 -20.48 -11.28
CA LYS A 65 -10.43 -19.84 -10.47
C LYS A 65 -10.42 -18.39 -10.89
N HIS A 66 -11.17 -18.08 -11.94
CA HIS A 66 -11.84 -16.80 -12.05
C HIS A 66 -12.76 -16.65 -10.83
N THR A 67 -12.20 -16.44 -9.64
CA THR A 67 -12.94 -15.77 -8.59
C THR A 67 -12.93 -14.32 -8.99
N ASP A 68 -13.79 -13.97 -9.95
CA ASP A 68 -14.38 -12.64 -9.94
C ASP A 68 -15.08 -12.53 -8.60
N ARG A 69 -14.31 -12.13 -7.57
CA ARG A 69 -14.90 -11.58 -6.37
C ARG A 69 -15.71 -10.43 -6.90
N LYS A 70 -17.04 -10.61 -6.94
CA LYS A 70 -17.98 -9.54 -7.25
C LYS A 70 -17.73 -8.47 -6.20
N VAL A 71 -16.82 -7.54 -6.52
CA VAL A 71 -16.56 -6.37 -5.70
C VAL A 71 -17.79 -5.52 -5.86
N ARG A 72 -18.61 -5.44 -4.82
CA ARG A 72 -19.73 -4.51 -4.81
C ARG A 72 -19.14 -3.10 -4.91
N PRO A 73 -19.48 -2.31 -5.94
CA PRO A 73 -19.01 -0.94 -6.04
C PRO A 73 -19.38 -0.17 -4.77
N VAL A 74 -18.42 0.61 -4.27
CA VAL A 74 -18.69 1.54 -3.17
C VAL A 74 -19.67 2.59 -3.71
N ARG A 75 -20.77 2.82 -2.99
CA ARG A 75 -21.74 3.86 -3.33
C ARG A 75 -21.22 5.22 -2.88
N VAL A 76 -20.15 5.71 -3.52
CA VAL A 76 -19.44 6.94 -3.14
C VAL A 76 -20.40 8.12 -3.03
N ALA A 77 -21.23 8.36 -4.05
CA ALA A 77 -22.23 9.44 -4.04
C ALA A 77 -23.20 9.36 -2.85
N ALA A 78 -23.67 8.16 -2.49
CA ALA A 78 -24.58 7.98 -1.35
C ALA A 78 -23.87 8.14 -0.01
N ARG A 79 -22.58 7.77 0.10
CA ARG A 79 -21.79 7.95 1.32
C ARG A 79 -21.43 9.42 1.55
N ARG A 80 -21.16 10.14 0.47
CA ARG A 80 -20.77 11.56 0.47
C ARG A 80 -21.97 12.49 0.30
N ALA A 81 -23.19 12.03 0.56
CA ALA A 81 -24.41 12.81 0.31
C ALA A 81 -24.43 14.12 1.11
N ASN A 82 -23.76 14.13 2.26
CA ASN A 82 -23.66 15.29 3.17
C ASN A 82 -22.25 15.90 3.16
N GLU A 83 -21.37 15.52 2.22
CA GLU A 83 -20.04 16.14 2.09
C GLU A 83 -20.11 17.28 1.08
N LEU A 84 -19.66 18.46 1.50
CA LEU A 84 -19.48 19.63 0.65
C LEU A 84 -18.02 19.69 0.17
N MET A 85 -17.84 20.06 -1.10
CA MET A 85 -16.52 20.37 -1.63
C MET A 85 -16.15 21.80 -1.23
N CYS A 86 -15.14 21.93 -0.38
CA CYS A 86 -14.66 23.20 0.12
C CYS A 86 -13.32 23.54 -0.52
N ILE A 87 -13.19 24.79 -1.00
CA ILE A 87 -11.92 25.34 -1.44
C ILE A 87 -11.31 26.05 -0.23
N ILE A 88 -10.21 25.52 0.29
CA ILE A 88 -9.47 26.13 1.38
C ILE A 88 -8.43 27.05 0.75
N GLN A 89 -8.65 28.36 0.87
CA GLN A 89 -7.74 29.36 0.37
C GLN A 89 -6.83 29.85 1.50
N ASN A 90 -5.56 29.47 1.43
CA ASN A 90 -4.49 30.06 2.23
C ASN A 90 -3.74 31.11 1.38
N LEU A 91 -2.94 31.96 2.03
CA LEU A 91 -2.21 33.07 1.39
C LEU A 91 -1.33 32.63 0.20
N GLU A 92 -0.89 31.38 0.17
CA GLU A 92 0.03 30.85 -0.85
C GLU A 92 -0.53 29.66 -1.64
N HIS A 93 -1.62 29.02 -1.19
CA HIS A 93 -2.11 27.76 -1.75
C HIS A 93 -3.63 27.67 -1.72
N HIS A 94 -4.19 27.09 -2.79
CA HIS A 94 -5.57 26.62 -2.84
C HIS A 94 -5.58 25.11 -2.69
N ASP A 95 -6.27 24.60 -1.69
CA ASP A 95 -6.53 23.17 -1.53
C ASP A 95 -8.03 22.88 -1.64
N VAL A 96 -8.36 21.63 -1.94
CA VAL A 96 -9.75 21.16 -2.08
C VAL A 96 -9.97 19.99 -1.13
N GLU A 97 -10.83 20.22 -0.14
CA GLU A 97 -11.22 19.21 0.83
C GLU A 97 -12.72 18.92 0.76
N TRP A 98 -13.09 17.66 1.06
CA TRP A 98 -14.49 17.28 1.23
C TRP A 98 -14.80 17.26 2.71
N LEU A 99 -15.70 18.14 3.15
CA LEU A 99 -16.05 18.32 4.56
C LEU A 99 -17.53 18.01 4.76
N ASP A 100 -17.86 17.33 5.86
CA ASP A 100 -19.27 17.10 6.23
C ASP A 100 -19.96 18.45 6.48
N GLU A 101 -21.19 18.60 5.98
CA GLU A 101 -22.01 19.81 6.12
C GLU A 101 -22.13 20.27 7.58
N ASN A 102 -22.19 19.33 8.55
CA ASN A 102 -22.29 19.67 9.97
C ASN A 102 -21.00 20.24 10.57
N ASN A 103 -19.87 20.12 9.86
CA ASN A 103 -18.58 20.65 10.29
C ASN A 103 -18.24 22.00 9.64
N ILE A 104 -19.17 22.59 8.87
CA ILE A 104 -18.96 23.87 8.18
C ILE A 104 -19.95 24.89 8.73
N ASP A 105 -19.42 25.94 9.37
CA ASP A 105 -20.22 27.11 9.72
C ASP A 105 -20.44 27.98 8.48
N ILE A 106 -21.54 27.75 7.77
CA ILE A 106 -21.94 28.57 6.62
C ILE A 106 -22.62 29.85 7.15
N PRO A 107 -22.06 31.05 6.91
CA PRO A 107 -22.71 32.30 7.27
C PRO A 107 -24.06 32.43 6.54
N LYS A 108 -25.12 32.83 7.26
CA LYS A 108 -26.43 33.15 6.68
C LYS A 108 -26.41 34.48 5.93
#